data_AF-A0A5J4J348-F1
#
_entry.id   AF-A0A5J4J348-F1
#
_cell.length_a   1.000
_cell.length_b   1.000
_cell.length_c   1.000
_cell.angle_alpha   90.00
_cell.angle_beta   90.00
_cell.angle_gamma   90.00
#
_symmetry.space_group_name_H-M   'P 1'
#
loop_
_entity.id
_entity.type
_entity.pdbx_description
1 polymer ?
#
loop_
_entity_poly.entity_id
_entity_poly.type
_entity_poly.pdbx_seq_one_letter_code
_entity_poly.pdbx_strand_id
1 'polypeptide(L)'
;MKRHFLLLLILVGLASCKNENTIAELGKTVPNQTFSTILNSNQKEISLSDLKGKPIILEFWATWCGPCIPAMKKLDSLQTIFGDQIEIITISAEKPERLQKFIESSKTSLRIVSDTTHLKKIKYQVIPHTIVIDKNGIVRAITNPENVTESVIQNLISNDEIDLAFKDDFYVDPTLEVKTIKAVSNSDYRIELKSYDQSKRGGSRILKDPEGAVNGIEMWNNTLPRLYQTLFDVVSYHRVVYNDGLSDEDFPYDNENRYNMIVEVSDTYQNEWKKIGIDFLNENFDVNAKMGVDTLNCFVLRNIDNTIEESISEETEYMFMGSILKTKKIKMSQLAEYLENFTSLPVLDVTELNGAYDIDLEWQEVDAKTLHSELKKYGLILEKSDKKLPVEVMEIYKRKS
;
A
#
# COMPACT_ATOMS: atom_id res chain seq x y z
N MET A 1 7.80 -82.73 -29.79
CA MET A 1 8.05 -81.27 -29.67
C MET A 1 6.79 -80.56 -29.18
N LYS A 2 6.65 -80.34 -27.87
CA LYS A 2 5.52 -79.60 -27.27
C LYS A 2 5.94 -78.14 -27.06
N ARG A 3 5.39 -77.22 -27.86
CA ARG A 3 5.60 -75.77 -27.73
C ARG A 3 4.92 -75.26 -26.45
N HIS A 4 5.71 -74.72 -25.54
CA HIS A 4 5.24 -73.98 -24.37
C HIS A 4 4.84 -72.57 -24.82
N PHE A 5 3.61 -72.16 -24.54
CA PHE A 5 3.14 -70.79 -24.72
C PHE A 5 3.34 -70.07 -23.37
N LEU A 6 4.34 -69.20 -23.30
CA LEU A 6 4.65 -68.39 -22.12
C LEU A 6 3.70 -67.19 -22.10
N LEU A 7 2.77 -67.15 -21.14
CA LEU A 7 1.92 -65.99 -20.88
C LEU A 7 2.74 -64.95 -20.12
N LEU A 8 3.08 -63.85 -20.78
CA LEU A 8 3.72 -62.68 -20.16
C LEU A 8 2.63 -61.80 -19.54
N LEU A 9 2.51 -61.84 -18.21
CA LEU A 9 1.66 -60.94 -17.43
C LEU A 9 2.35 -59.56 -17.38
N ILE A 10 1.86 -58.61 -18.18
CA ILE A 10 2.28 -57.21 -18.15
C ILE A 10 1.64 -56.56 -16.93
N LEU A 11 2.45 -56.36 -15.88
CA LEU A 11 2.10 -55.52 -14.74
C LEU A 11 2.10 -54.06 -15.22
N VAL A 12 0.93 -53.51 -15.53
CA VAL A 12 0.76 -52.07 -15.75
C VAL A 12 0.86 -51.38 -14.40
N GLY A 13 2.06 -50.89 -14.06
CA GLY A 13 2.26 -49.98 -12.94
C GLY A 13 1.50 -48.69 -13.21
N LEU A 14 0.38 -48.48 -12.52
CA LEU A 14 -0.27 -47.19 -12.40
C LEU A 14 0.68 -46.26 -11.62
N ALA A 15 1.61 -45.64 -12.32
CA ALA A 15 2.25 -44.43 -11.84
C ALA A 15 1.16 -43.35 -11.82
N SER A 16 0.44 -43.26 -10.70
CA SER A 16 -0.39 -42.11 -10.40
C SER A 16 0.55 -40.92 -10.28
N CYS A 17 0.74 -40.17 -11.36
CA CYS A 17 1.29 -38.83 -11.30
C CYS A 17 0.39 -38.03 -10.35
N LYS A 18 0.79 -37.92 -9.08
CA LYS A 18 0.23 -36.89 -8.22
C LYS A 18 0.61 -35.58 -8.89
N ASN A 19 -0.38 -34.89 -9.47
CA ASN A 19 -0.23 -33.47 -9.78
C ASN A 19 0.14 -32.79 -8.47
N GLU A 20 1.42 -32.49 -8.29
CA GLU A 20 1.83 -31.59 -7.22
C GLU A 20 1.21 -30.24 -7.55
N ASN A 21 0.32 -29.75 -6.69
CA ASN A 21 -0.21 -28.41 -6.84
C ASN A 21 0.97 -27.44 -6.84
N THR A 22 1.11 -26.70 -7.92
CA THR A 22 2.16 -25.69 -8.08
C THR A 22 1.74 -24.34 -7.53
N ILE A 23 0.45 -24.18 -7.22
CA ILE A 23 -0.17 -22.94 -6.73
C ILE A 23 -0.92 -23.20 -5.42
N ALA A 24 -0.80 -22.26 -4.47
CA ALA A 24 -1.61 -22.27 -3.25
C ALA A 24 -3.07 -21.90 -3.59
N GLU A 25 -4.00 -22.83 -3.35
CA GLU A 25 -5.40 -22.70 -3.70
C GLU A 25 -6.29 -23.16 -2.54
N LEU A 26 -7.43 -22.50 -2.35
CA LEU A 26 -8.38 -22.84 -1.29
C LEU A 26 -8.82 -24.31 -1.37
N GLY A 27 -8.81 -25.01 -0.23
CA GLY A 27 -9.18 -26.42 -0.12
C GLY A 27 -8.14 -27.41 -0.69
N LYS A 28 -6.99 -26.93 -1.17
CA LYS A 28 -5.91 -27.75 -1.71
C LYS A 28 -4.75 -27.84 -0.73
N THR A 29 -3.91 -28.88 -0.88
CA THR A 29 -2.63 -28.93 -0.18
C THR A 29 -1.72 -27.79 -0.67
N VAL A 30 -1.13 -27.06 0.27
CA VAL A 30 -0.17 -26.00 -0.03
C VAL A 30 1.02 -26.57 -0.82
N PRO A 31 1.49 -25.87 -1.89
CA PRO A 31 2.70 -26.29 -2.59
C PRO A 31 3.87 -26.38 -1.64
N ASN A 32 4.70 -27.41 -1.76
CA ASN A 32 5.91 -27.46 -0.96
C ASN A 32 6.85 -26.32 -1.39
N GLN A 33 7.34 -25.58 -0.40
CA GLN A 33 8.28 -24.49 -0.57
C GLN A 33 9.30 -24.56 0.54
N THR A 34 10.58 -24.52 0.15
CA THR A 34 11.70 -24.45 1.06
C THR A 34 12.26 -23.04 1.03
N PHE A 35 12.31 -22.39 2.18
CA PHE A 35 12.91 -21.07 2.34
C PHE A 35 14.30 -21.25 2.94
N SER A 36 15.32 -20.68 2.30
CA SER A 36 16.74 -20.85 2.67
C SER A 36 17.38 -19.62 3.31
N THR A 37 16.63 -18.53 3.46
CA THR A 37 17.07 -17.31 4.14
C THR A 37 16.05 -16.94 5.19
N ILE A 38 16.29 -17.43 6.40
CA ILE A 38 15.44 -17.21 7.57
C ILE A 38 16.19 -16.32 8.55
N LEU A 39 15.55 -15.24 8.96
CA LEU A 39 16.00 -14.32 9.97
C LEU A 39 15.19 -14.53 11.24
N ASN A 40 15.75 -14.06 12.37
CA ASN A 40 15.15 -14.20 13.70
C ASN A 40 14.85 -15.67 14.09
N SER A 41 15.67 -16.60 13.61
CA SER A 41 15.56 -18.04 13.90
C SER A 41 16.95 -18.67 13.93
N ASN A 42 17.11 -19.74 14.71
CA ASN A 42 18.33 -20.56 14.68
C ASN A 42 18.38 -21.51 13.47
N GLN A 43 17.25 -21.68 12.77
CA GLN A 43 17.17 -22.49 11.55
C GLN A 43 17.63 -21.67 10.35
N LYS A 44 18.44 -22.29 9.49
CA LYS A 44 18.87 -21.67 8.22
C LYS A 44 17.89 -21.92 7.08
N GLU A 45 17.14 -23.01 7.16
CA GLU A 45 16.14 -23.39 6.17
C GLU A 45 14.89 -23.97 6.82
N ILE A 46 13.76 -23.87 6.11
CA ILE A 46 12.48 -24.42 6.54
C ILE A 46 11.67 -24.82 5.31
N SER A 47 11.12 -26.02 5.33
CA SER A 47 10.20 -26.50 4.30
C SER A 47 8.79 -26.55 4.85
N LEU A 48 7.80 -26.09 4.08
CA LEU A 48 6.39 -26.19 4.48
C LEU A 48 5.96 -27.64 4.73
N SER A 49 6.58 -28.61 4.04
CA SER A 49 6.39 -30.03 4.28
C SER A 49 6.73 -30.47 5.71
N ASP A 50 7.68 -29.79 6.35
CA ASP A 50 8.25 -30.17 7.65
C ASP A 50 7.40 -29.66 8.81
N LEU A 51 6.44 -28.78 8.51
CA LEU A 51 5.57 -28.12 9.48
C LEU A 51 4.18 -28.76 9.59
N LYS A 52 3.99 -29.92 8.94
CA LYS A 52 2.78 -30.71 9.11
C LYS A 52 2.57 -31.11 10.57
N GLY A 53 1.32 -31.12 11.01
CA GLY A 53 0.94 -31.45 12.37
C GLY A 53 0.49 -30.25 13.22
N LYS A 54 0.71 -29.01 12.75
CA LYS A 54 0.16 -27.80 13.37
C LYS A 54 -0.32 -26.79 12.32
N PRO A 55 -1.27 -25.90 12.65
CA PRO A 55 -1.66 -24.82 11.76
C PRO A 55 -0.51 -23.87 11.43
N ILE A 56 -0.48 -23.37 10.20
CA ILE A 56 0.54 -22.45 9.68
C ILE A 56 -0.15 -21.20 9.13
N ILE A 57 0.37 -20.03 9.48
CA ILE A 57 -0.02 -18.75 8.89
C ILE A 57 1.17 -18.25 8.07
N LEU A 58 0.97 -18.08 6.76
CA LEU A 58 1.94 -17.41 5.89
C LEU A 58 1.49 -15.98 5.65
N GLU A 59 2.34 -15.02 5.99
CA GLU A 59 2.06 -13.59 5.78
C GLU A 59 3.05 -13.00 4.77
N PHE A 60 2.56 -12.44 3.67
CA PHE A 60 3.38 -11.75 2.67
C PHE A 60 3.31 -10.24 2.87
N TRP A 61 4.47 -9.62 3.04
CA TRP A 61 4.56 -8.24 3.51
C TRP A 61 5.85 -7.55 3.08
N ALA A 62 5.98 -6.27 3.44
CA ALA A 62 7.21 -5.51 3.30
C ALA A 62 7.33 -4.42 4.38
N THR A 63 8.54 -4.01 4.72
CA THR A 63 8.81 -2.98 5.75
C THR A 63 8.43 -1.57 5.31
N TRP A 64 8.23 -1.36 4.00
CA TRP A 64 7.69 -0.12 3.44
C TRP A 64 6.16 -0.15 3.26
N CYS A 65 5.51 -1.28 3.54
CA CYS A 65 4.07 -1.41 3.41
C CYS A 65 3.40 -0.95 4.71
N GLY A 66 2.87 0.28 4.70
CA GLY A 66 2.16 0.87 5.85
C GLY A 66 1.15 -0.06 6.55
N PRO A 67 0.16 -0.67 5.85
CA PRO A 67 -0.80 -1.57 6.50
C PRO A 67 -0.19 -2.88 7.01
N CYS A 68 0.97 -3.29 6.48
CA CYS A 68 1.64 -4.51 6.92
C CYS A 68 2.26 -4.38 8.32
N ILE A 69 2.72 -3.19 8.70
CA ILE A 69 3.40 -2.97 9.99
C ILE A 69 2.52 -3.28 11.22
N PRO A 70 1.29 -2.74 11.35
CA PRO A 70 0.41 -3.11 12.46
C PRO A 70 -0.04 -4.59 12.38
N ALA A 71 -0.18 -5.15 11.18
CA ALA A 71 -0.49 -6.57 10.99
C ALA A 71 0.62 -7.47 11.56
N MET A 72 1.89 -7.15 11.31
CA MET A 72 3.04 -7.87 11.88
C MET A 72 3.00 -7.87 13.41
N LYS A 73 2.70 -6.73 14.05
CA LYS A 73 2.57 -6.65 15.51
C LYS A 73 1.43 -7.53 16.04
N LYS A 74 0.29 -7.56 15.34
CA LYS A 74 -0.83 -8.44 15.69
C LYS A 74 -0.44 -9.91 15.60
N LEU A 75 0.20 -10.31 14.51
CA LEU A 75 0.67 -11.68 14.30
C LEU A 75 1.71 -12.09 15.36
N ASP A 76 2.61 -11.20 15.76
CA ASP A 76 3.60 -11.46 16.83
C ASP A 76 2.91 -11.72 18.17
N SER A 77 1.85 -10.98 18.48
CA SER A 77 1.01 -11.24 19.66
C SER A 77 0.35 -12.62 19.59
N LEU A 78 -0.18 -13.02 18.43
CA LEU A 78 -0.79 -14.34 18.26
C LEU A 78 0.25 -15.46 18.39
N GLN A 79 1.44 -15.29 17.80
CA GLN A 79 2.55 -16.24 17.97
C GLN A 79 2.95 -16.39 19.44
N THR A 80 2.94 -15.29 20.20
CA THR A 80 3.21 -15.30 21.64
C THR A 80 2.13 -16.04 22.44
N ILE A 81 0.85 -15.82 22.12
CA ILE A 81 -0.29 -16.43 22.82
C ILE A 81 -0.35 -17.94 22.60
N PHE A 82 -0.17 -18.38 21.34
CA PHE A 82 -0.36 -19.79 20.98
C PHE A 82 0.94 -20.61 21.03
N GLY A 83 2.10 -19.96 20.96
CA GLY A 83 3.41 -20.62 21.02
C GLY A 83 3.55 -21.71 19.96
N ASP A 84 4.01 -22.89 20.38
CA ASP A 84 4.27 -24.03 19.49
C ASP A 84 3.01 -24.68 18.90
N GLN A 85 1.81 -24.29 19.34
CA GLN A 85 0.55 -24.81 18.81
C GLN A 85 0.29 -24.36 17.37
N ILE A 86 0.96 -23.28 16.92
CA ILE A 86 0.91 -22.78 15.55
C ILE A 86 2.31 -22.47 15.04
N GLU A 87 2.39 -22.09 13.77
CA GLU A 87 3.58 -21.50 13.18
C GLU A 87 3.20 -20.28 12.35
N ILE A 88 3.76 -19.12 12.66
CA ILE A 88 3.61 -17.91 11.84
C ILE A 88 4.93 -17.65 11.11
N ILE A 89 4.88 -17.67 9.78
CA ILE A 89 6.02 -17.39 8.90
C ILE A 89 5.70 -16.17 8.06
N THR A 90 6.51 -15.13 8.22
CA THR A 90 6.34 -13.89 7.48
C THR A 90 7.38 -13.83 6.36
N ILE A 91 6.96 -13.46 5.16
CA ILE A 91 7.75 -13.58 3.92
C ILE A 91 7.79 -12.21 3.24
N SER A 92 8.99 -11.72 2.98
CA SER A 92 9.22 -10.48 2.23
C SER A 92 10.21 -10.71 1.08
N ALA A 93 10.02 -9.98 -0.01
CA ALA A 93 10.93 -9.92 -1.14
C ALA A 93 12.12 -8.97 -0.92
N GLU A 94 12.17 -8.30 0.23
CA GLU A 94 13.24 -7.38 0.59
C GLU A 94 14.53 -8.10 0.97
N LYS A 95 15.65 -7.38 0.85
CA LYS A 95 16.96 -7.93 1.18
C LYS A 95 17.10 -8.22 2.68
N PRO A 96 17.88 -9.24 3.07
CA PRO A 96 18.07 -9.61 4.47
C PRO A 96 18.52 -8.46 5.37
N GLU A 97 19.36 -7.54 4.88
CA GLU A 97 19.90 -6.44 5.67
C GLU A 97 18.81 -5.46 6.12
N ARG A 98 17.81 -5.21 5.27
CA ARG A 98 16.68 -4.32 5.58
C ARG A 98 15.74 -4.98 6.59
N LEU A 99 15.47 -6.28 6.39
CA LEU A 99 14.66 -7.07 7.32
C LEU A 99 15.33 -7.22 8.70
N GLN A 100 16.67 -7.33 8.74
CA GLN A 100 17.42 -7.37 9.99
C GLN A 100 17.28 -6.06 10.79
N LYS A 101 17.35 -4.89 10.13
CA LYS A 101 17.07 -3.60 10.77
C LYS A 101 15.63 -3.52 11.31
N PHE A 102 14.66 -4.09 10.59
CA PHE A 102 13.29 -4.18 11.06
C PHE A 102 13.18 -5.05 12.32
N ILE A 103 13.85 -6.20 12.37
CA ILE A 103 13.85 -7.08 13.54
C ILE A 103 14.42 -6.35 14.76
N GLU A 104 15.53 -5.63 14.60
CA GLU A 104 16.19 -4.89 15.68
C GLU A 104 15.32 -3.73 16.22
N SER A 105 14.63 -3.02 15.33
CA SER A 105 13.78 -1.88 15.69
C SER A 105 12.42 -2.29 16.26
N SER A 106 11.77 -3.29 15.66
CA SER A 106 10.46 -3.79 16.11
C SER A 106 10.54 -4.71 17.34
N LYS A 107 11.69 -5.39 17.52
CA LYS A 107 11.89 -6.45 18.52
C LYS A 107 10.90 -7.60 18.40
N THR A 108 10.40 -7.85 17.18
CA THR A 108 9.47 -8.95 16.93
C THR A 108 10.10 -10.31 17.24
N SER A 109 9.27 -11.27 17.66
CA SER A 109 9.67 -12.67 17.82
C SER A 109 9.36 -13.52 16.57
N LEU A 110 8.65 -12.95 15.60
CA LEU A 110 8.25 -13.64 14.38
C LEU A 110 9.45 -14.11 13.57
N ARG A 111 9.31 -15.28 12.96
CA ARG A 111 10.23 -15.74 11.93
C ARG A 111 10.01 -14.93 10.66
N ILE A 112 11.09 -14.40 10.11
CA ILE A 112 11.06 -13.59 8.89
C ILE A 112 11.88 -14.25 7.80
N VAL A 113 11.28 -14.44 6.63
CA VAL A 113 11.89 -15.03 5.45
C VAL A 113 12.16 -13.95 4.42
N SER A 114 13.39 -13.91 3.91
CA SER A 114 13.76 -13.17 2.71
C SER A 114 13.67 -14.12 1.51
N ASP A 115 12.61 -14.02 0.71
CA ASP A 115 12.43 -14.85 -0.48
C ASP A 115 11.81 -14.04 -1.62
N THR A 116 12.28 -14.26 -2.83
CA THR A 116 11.68 -13.69 -4.07
C THR A 116 11.05 -14.78 -4.93
N THR A 117 11.28 -16.05 -4.60
CA THR A 117 10.83 -17.20 -5.38
C THR A 117 9.39 -17.60 -5.10
N HIS A 118 8.85 -17.22 -3.92
CA HIS A 118 7.45 -17.44 -3.53
C HIS A 118 6.45 -16.94 -4.58
N LEU A 119 6.75 -15.82 -5.25
CA LEU A 119 5.90 -15.24 -6.31
C LEU A 119 5.61 -16.20 -7.48
N LYS A 120 6.44 -17.23 -7.66
CA LYS A 120 6.22 -18.25 -8.71
C LYS A 120 5.15 -19.28 -8.33
N LYS A 121 4.99 -19.53 -7.03
CA LYS A 121 4.10 -20.57 -6.48
C LYS A 121 2.87 -20.00 -5.77
N ILE A 122 2.90 -18.72 -5.43
CA ILE A 122 1.83 -18.06 -4.67
C ILE A 122 1.50 -16.77 -5.41
N LYS A 123 0.30 -16.72 -5.98
CA LYS A 123 -0.17 -15.59 -6.77
C LYS A 123 -0.94 -14.63 -5.87
N TYR A 124 -0.44 -13.42 -5.75
CA TYR A 124 -1.14 -12.28 -5.16
C TYR A 124 -0.71 -11.00 -5.89
N GLN A 125 -1.51 -9.95 -5.81
CA GLN A 125 -1.17 -8.64 -6.39
C GLN A 125 -0.89 -7.58 -5.33
N VAL A 126 -1.48 -7.72 -4.14
CA VAL A 126 -1.47 -6.68 -3.11
C VAL A 126 -1.05 -7.29 -1.79
N ILE A 127 -0.11 -6.63 -1.11
CA ILE A 127 0.25 -6.92 0.28
C ILE A 127 -0.46 -5.93 1.22
N PRO A 128 -0.81 -6.32 2.45
CA PRO A 128 -0.57 -7.64 3.05
C PRO A 128 -1.41 -8.75 2.40
N HIS A 129 -0.92 -10.00 2.46
CA HIS A 129 -1.62 -11.17 1.93
C HIS A 129 -1.35 -12.36 2.86
N THR A 130 -2.42 -12.98 3.34
CA THR A 130 -2.35 -14.05 4.34
C THR A 130 -2.88 -15.36 3.79
N ILE A 131 -2.14 -16.44 3.98
CA ILE A 131 -2.60 -17.81 3.71
C ILE A 131 -2.67 -18.57 5.02
N VAL A 132 -3.85 -19.11 5.31
CA VAL A 132 -4.13 -19.92 6.50
C VAL A 132 -4.14 -21.38 6.11
N ILE A 133 -3.30 -22.18 6.77
CA ILE A 133 -3.08 -23.59 6.46
C ILE A 133 -3.36 -24.42 7.72
N ASP A 134 -4.13 -25.49 7.60
CA ASP A 134 -4.40 -26.39 8.71
C ASP A 134 -3.27 -27.41 8.95
N LYS A 135 -3.40 -28.20 10.03
CA LYS A 135 -2.41 -29.22 10.42
C LYS A 135 -2.14 -30.30 9.36
N ASN A 136 -3.05 -30.49 8.40
CA ASN A 136 -2.89 -31.45 7.30
C ASN A 136 -2.18 -30.83 6.09
N GLY A 137 -1.83 -29.54 6.17
CA GLY A 137 -1.23 -28.78 5.08
C GLY A 137 -2.26 -28.30 4.05
N ILE A 138 -3.55 -28.25 4.39
CA ILE A 138 -4.60 -27.76 3.48
C ILE A 138 -4.79 -26.26 3.68
N VAL A 139 -4.85 -25.51 2.58
CA VAL A 139 -5.19 -24.08 2.59
C VAL A 139 -6.66 -23.93 2.95
N ARG A 140 -6.93 -23.29 4.09
CA ARG A 140 -8.27 -23.06 4.62
C ARG A 140 -8.77 -21.63 4.39
N ALA A 141 -7.86 -20.68 4.19
CA ALA A 141 -8.23 -19.33 3.77
C ALA A 141 -7.09 -18.64 3.02
N ILE A 142 -7.47 -17.74 2.12
CA ILE A 142 -6.62 -16.71 1.52
C ILE A 142 -7.31 -15.39 1.84
N THR A 143 -6.68 -14.53 2.63
CA THR A 143 -7.34 -13.41 3.29
C THR A 143 -6.36 -12.28 3.61
N ASN A 144 -6.81 -11.28 4.36
CA ASN A 144 -5.96 -10.25 4.96
C ASN A 144 -5.64 -10.59 6.44
N PRO A 145 -4.56 -10.06 7.02
CA PRO A 145 -4.12 -10.41 8.37
C PRO A 145 -5.06 -9.95 9.49
N GLU A 146 -5.88 -8.93 9.27
CA GLU A 146 -6.90 -8.49 10.23
C GLU A 146 -7.96 -9.58 10.51
N ASN A 147 -8.18 -10.50 9.56
CA ASN A 147 -9.14 -11.59 9.69
C ASN A 147 -8.60 -12.76 10.52
N VAL A 148 -7.28 -12.88 10.70
CA VAL A 148 -6.68 -13.92 11.56
C VAL A 148 -6.80 -13.51 13.03
N THR A 149 -7.82 -14.01 13.73
CA THR A 149 -8.07 -13.72 15.15
C THR A 149 -7.70 -14.90 16.05
N GLU A 150 -7.71 -14.69 17.37
CA GLU A 150 -7.52 -15.78 18.34
C GLU A 150 -8.55 -16.92 18.14
N SER A 151 -9.82 -16.57 17.89
CA SER A 151 -10.87 -17.56 17.63
C SER A 151 -10.60 -18.39 16.37
N VAL A 152 -10.11 -17.75 15.31
CA VAL A 152 -9.71 -18.46 14.09
C VAL A 152 -8.60 -19.48 14.38
N ILE A 153 -7.60 -19.07 15.15
CA ILE A 153 -6.50 -19.97 15.53
C ILE A 153 -7.00 -21.12 16.41
N GLN A 154 -7.87 -20.86 17.38
CA GLN A 154 -8.48 -21.89 18.22
C GLN A 154 -9.27 -22.91 17.40
N ASN A 155 -10.05 -22.44 16.41
CA ASN A 155 -10.79 -23.31 15.50
C ASN A 155 -9.84 -24.15 14.65
N LEU A 156 -8.75 -23.57 14.13
CA LEU A 156 -7.73 -24.31 13.37
C LEU A 156 -7.07 -25.42 14.19
N ILE A 157 -6.73 -25.14 15.46
CA ILE A 157 -6.14 -26.12 16.38
C ILE A 157 -7.15 -27.25 16.65
N SER A 158 -8.41 -26.90 16.88
CA SER A 158 -9.50 -27.84 17.19
C SER A 158 -10.02 -28.60 15.96
N ASN A 159 -9.65 -28.16 14.75
CA ASN A 159 -10.14 -28.65 13.45
C ASN A 159 -11.61 -28.33 13.19
N ASP A 160 -12.09 -27.26 13.79
CA ASP A 160 -13.41 -26.70 13.51
C ASP A 160 -13.41 -25.93 12.19
N GLU A 161 -14.59 -25.54 11.74
CA GLU A 161 -14.73 -24.69 10.56
C GLU A 161 -14.24 -23.27 10.84
N ILE A 162 -13.65 -22.67 9.81
CA ILE A 162 -13.33 -21.24 9.77
C ILE A 162 -14.05 -20.64 8.58
N ASP A 163 -14.63 -19.47 8.78
CA ASP A 163 -15.24 -18.66 7.72
C ASP A 163 -14.55 -17.30 7.73
N LEU A 164 -13.79 -17.03 6.68
CA LEU A 164 -13.00 -15.81 6.53
C LEU A 164 -13.26 -15.21 5.17
N ALA A 165 -13.31 -13.87 5.13
CA ALA A 165 -13.43 -13.14 3.89
C ALA A 165 -12.29 -13.55 2.93
N PHE A 166 -12.68 -14.06 1.77
CA PHE A 166 -11.74 -14.45 0.73
C PHE A 166 -11.16 -13.21 0.06
N LYS A 167 -9.84 -13.11 0.04
CA LYS A 167 -9.11 -12.07 -0.68
C LYS A 167 -8.85 -12.55 -2.11
N ASP A 168 -9.67 -12.10 -3.05
CA ASP A 168 -9.45 -12.32 -4.47
C ASP A 168 -8.85 -11.07 -5.13
N ASP A 169 -7.53 -11.06 -5.25
CA ASP A 169 -6.79 -9.99 -5.94
C ASP A 169 -7.03 -9.95 -7.46
N PHE A 170 -7.72 -10.95 -8.02
CA PHE A 170 -7.92 -11.14 -9.46
C PHE A 170 -9.39 -11.19 -9.86
N TYR A 171 -10.32 -10.98 -8.92
CA TYR A 171 -11.74 -10.96 -9.22
C TYR A 171 -12.09 -9.81 -10.16
N VAL A 172 -12.86 -10.14 -11.19
CA VAL A 172 -13.46 -9.19 -12.14
C VAL A 172 -14.96 -9.45 -12.11
N ASP A 173 -15.72 -8.46 -11.63
CA ASP A 173 -17.18 -8.50 -11.63
C ASP A 173 -17.69 -8.33 -13.06
N PRO A 174 -18.26 -9.36 -13.70
CA PRO A 174 -18.73 -9.26 -15.08
C PRO A 174 -19.97 -8.36 -15.23
N THR A 175 -20.60 -7.97 -14.12
CA THR A 175 -21.82 -7.14 -14.10
C THR A 175 -21.55 -5.66 -13.82
N LEU A 176 -20.33 -5.33 -13.39
CA LEU A 176 -19.94 -3.95 -13.11
C LEU A 176 -19.71 -3.18 -14.42
N GLU A 177 -20.64 -2.27 -14.72
CA GLU A 177 -20.53 -1.33 -15.84
C GLU A 177 -20.06 0.06 -15.39
N VAL A 178 -19.13 0.65 -16.13
CA VAL A 178 -18.69 2.04 -15.92
C VAL A 178 -19.76 2.99 -16.46
N LYS A 179 -20.46 3.67 -15.56
CA LYS A 179 -21.54 4.60 -15.89
C LYS A 179 -21.01 6.02 -15.99
N THR A 180 -21.49 6.78 -16.98
CA THR A 180 -21.29 8.22 -17.03
C THR A 180 -22.24 8.90 -16.05
N ILE A 181 -21.69 9.55 -15.03
CA ILE A 181 -22.44 10.30 -14.02
C ILE A 181 -22.77 11.68 -14.57
N LYS A 182 -21.77 12.35 -15.14
CA LYS A 182 -21.91 13.68 -15.72
C LYS A 182 -20.88 13.88 -16.82
N ALA A 183 -21.27 14.54 -17.90
CA ALA A 183 -20.36 14.98 -18.95
C ALA A 183 -20.76 16.37 -19.43
N VAL A 184 -19.77 17.24 -19.62
CA VAL A 184 -19.92 18.59 -20.17
C VAL A 184 -18.83 18.78 -21.21
N SER A 185 -19.19 19.28 -22.38
CA SER A 185 -18.24 19.61 -23.44
C SER A 185 -18.71 20.84 -24.21
N ASN A 186 -17.82 21.80 -24.40
CA ASN A 186 -18.01 23.00 -25.21
C ASN A 186 -16.68 23.37 -25.89
N SER A 187 -16.58 24.58 -26.48
CA SER A 187 -15.35 25.05 -27.13
C SER A 187 -14.17 25.25 -26.19
N ASP A 188 -14.43 25.40 -24.89
CA ASP A 188 -13.48 25.86 -23.90
C ASP A 188 -12.93 24.68 -23.10
N TYR A 189 -13.77 23.69 -22.79
CA TYR A 189 -13.37 22.52 -22.03
C TYR A 189 -14.26 21.30 -22.25
N ARG A 190 -13.72 20.15 -21.86
CA ARG A 190 -14.39 18.86 -21.74
C ARG A 190 -14.15 18.31 -20.34
N ILE A 191 -15.23 18.01 -19.63
CA ILE A 191 -15.18 17.29 -18.34
C ILE A 191 -16.07 16.07 -18.43
N GLU A 192 -15.56 14.94 -17.97
CA GLU A 192 -16.31 13.70 -17.87
C GLU A 192 -16.10 13.08 -16.48
N LEU A 193 -17.18 12.77 -15.79
CA LEU A 193 -17.20 12.09 -14.50
C LEU A 193 -17.95 10.76 -14.64
N LYS A 194 -17.27 9.67 -14.30
CA LYS A 194 -17.78 8.30 -14.39
C LYS A 194 -17.67 7.58 -13.05
N SER A 195 -18.49 6.55 -12.87
CA SER A 195 -18.41 5.63 -11.73
C SER A 195 -17.09 4.84 -11.74
N TYR A 196 -16.86 4.09 -10.66
CA TYR A 196 -15.73 3.17 -10.52
C TYR A 196 -15.54 2.22 -11.71
N ASP A 197 -14.27 1.97 -12.03
CA ASP A 197 -13.82 1.10 -13.12
C ASP A 197 -12.83 0.07 -12.58
N GLN A 198 -13.29 -1.17 -12.37
CA GLN A 198 -12.45 -2.26 -11.86
C GLN A 198 -11.20 -2.57 -12.71
N SER A 199 -11.18 -2.17 -13.99
CA SER A 199 -10.02 -2.38 -14.86
C SER A 199 -8.87 -1.43 -14.56
N LYS A 200 -9.12 -0.36 -13.79
CA LYS A 200 -8.14 0.67 -13.46
C LYS A 200 -7.76 0.65 -11.98
N ARG A 201 -6.50 0.95 -11.70
CA ARG A 201 -6.07 1.28 -10.33
C ARG A 201 -6.35 2.75 -10.03
N GLY A 202 -6.47 3.08 -8.75
CA GLY A 202 -6.52 4.47 -8.30
C GLY A 202 -5.29 5.24 -8.78
N GLY A 203 -5.47 6.44 -9.32
CA GLY A 203 -4.34 7.25 -9.78
C GLY A 203 -4.75 8.44 -10.64
N SER A 204 -3.76 9.08 -11.25
CA SER A 204 -3.96 10.23 -12.14
C SER A 204 -2.82 10.37 -13.15
N ARG A 205 -3.10 11.09 -14.23
CA ARG A 205 -2.13 11.44 -15.27
C ARG A 205 -2.43 12.84 -15.81
N ILE A 206 -1.40 13.68 -15.89
CA ILE A 206 -1.47 14.98 -16.54
C ILE A 206 -1.66 14.79 -18.04
N LEU A 207 -2.62 15.51 -18.61
CA LEU A 207 -2.86 15.57 -20.05
C LEU A 207 -2.02 16.70 -20.65
N LYS A 208 -1.56 16.46 -21.88
CA LYS A 208 -0.78 17.43 -22.65
C LYS A 208 -1.37 17.55 -24.05
N ASP A 209 -1.33 18.76 -24.60
CA ASP A 209 -1.62 19.02 -25.99
C ASP A 209 -0.52 18.45 -26.92
N PRO A 210 -0.71 18.44 -28.26
CA PRO A 210 0.30 17.98 -29.21
C PRO A 210 1.64 18.72 -29.14
N GLU A 211 1.63 19.97 -28.68
CA GLU A 211 2.80 20.84 -28.46
C GLU A 211 3.52 20.55 -27.14
N GLY A 212 2.92 19.72 -26.27
CA GLY A 212 3.47 19.27 -24.99
C GLY A 212 3.12 20.16 -23.80
N ALA A 213 2.31 21.20 -23.97
CA ALA A 213 1.81 22.01 -22.87
C ALA A 213 0.70 21.29 -22.11
N VAL A 214 0.62 21.54 -20.80
CA VAL A 214 -0.38 20.89 -19.94
C VAL A 214 -1.75 21.47 -20.25
N ASN A 215 -2.69 20.62 -20.61
CA ASN A 215 -4.06 21.02 -20.95
C ASN A 215 -5.14 20.28 -20.15
N GLY A 216 -4.75 19.59 -19.06
CA GLY A 216 -5.73 18.90 -18.22
C GLY A 216 -5.18 17.77 -17.37
N ILE A 217 -6.10 16.94 -16.88
CA ILE A 217 -5.81 15.76 -16.08
C ILE A 217 -6.85 14.67 -16.33
N GLU A 218 -6.40 13.42 -16.27
CA GLU A 218 -7.25 12.24 -16.15
C GLU A 218 -6.98 11.57 -14.80
N MET A 219 -8.04 11.29 -14.06
CA MET A 219 -8.02 10.69 -12.72
C MET A 219 -8.87 9.44 -12.72
N TRP A 220 -8.41 8.38 -12.06
CA TRP A 220 -9.09 7.09 -12.02
C TRP A 220 -9.35 6.62 -10.60
N ASN A 221 -10.56 6.11 -10.34
CA ASN A 221 -10.98 5.50 -9.09
C ASN A 221 -10.55 6.25 -7.81
N ASN A 222 -10.72 7.58 -7.80
CA ASN A 222 -10.42 8.43 -6.66
C ASN A 222 -11.70 8.78 -5.90
N THR A 223 -11.62 8.89 -4.57
CA THR A 223 -12.71 9.46 -3.76
C THR A 223 -12.85 10.95 -4.03
N LEU A 224 -13.99 11.54 -3.68
CA LEU A 224 -14.23 12.97 -3.88
C LEU A 224 -13.18 13.87 -3.19
N PRO A 225 -12.79 13.63 -1.92
CA PRO A 225 -11.68 14.37 -1.31
C PRO A 225 -10.38 14.25 -2.10
N ARG A 226 -10.10 13.07 -2.66
CA ARG A 226 -8.87 12.84 -3.45
C ARG A 226 -8.87 13.56 -4.80
N LEU A 227 -10.04 13.69 -5.44
CA LEU A 227 -10.17 14.52 -6.64
C LEU A 227 -9.86 15.99 -6.32
N TYR A 228 -10.43 16.53 -5.24
CA TYR A 228 -10.15 17.91 -4.82
C TYR A 228 -8.68 18.10 -4.45
N GLN A 229 -8.10 17.21 -3.64
CA GLN A 229 -6.68 17.24 -3.29
C GLN A 229 -5.79 17.36 -4.53
N THR A 230 -6.07 16.55 -5.56
CA THR A 230 -5.30 16.55 -6.81
C THR A 230 -5.44 17.87 -7.56
N LEU A 231 -6.63 18.48 -7.56
CA LEU A 231 -6.87 19.77 -8.22
C LEU A 231 -6.29 20.96 -7.44
N PHE A 232 -6.20 20.87 -6.11
CA PHE A 232 -5.61 21.89 -5.24
C PHE A 232 -4.11 21.70 -4.98
N ASP A 233 -3.48 20.67 -5.54
CA ASP A 233 -2.10 20.26 -5.23
C ASP A 233 -1.85 19.95 -3.74
N VAL A 234 -2.88 19.49 -3.01
CA VAL A 234 -2.76 19.09 -1.62
C VAL A 234 -2.44 17.60 -1.55
N VAL A 235 -1.16 17.27 -1.39
CA VAL A 235 -0.69 15.88 -1.40
C VAL A 235 -1.12 15.10 -0.15
N SER A 236 -1.02 15.75 1.02
CA SER A 236 -1.23 15.14 2.33
C SER A 236 -2.69 15.16 2.79
N TYR A 237 -3.17 14.03 3.29
CA TYR A 237 -4.48 13.92 3.94
C TYR A 237 -4.54 14.67 5.27
N HIS A 238 -3.40 14.90 5.92
CA HIS A 238 -3.35 15.64 7.20
C HIS A 238 -3.57 17.15 7.02
N ARG A 239 -3.65 17.63 5.76
CA ARG A 239 -4.03 18.99 5.40
C ARG A 239 -5.46 19.10 4.87
N VAL A 240 -6.28 18.06 5.07
CA VAL A 240 -7.71 18.09 4.76
C VAL A 240 -8.49 18.34 6.03
N VAL A 241 -9.31 19.40 6.02
CA VAL A 241 -10.15 19.80 7.15
C VAL A 241 -11.61 19.69 6.73
N TYR A 242 -12.37 18.88 7.47
CA TYR A 242 -13.80 18.72 7.26
C TYR A 242 -14.59 19.66 8.19
N ASN A 243 -15.56 20.36 7.61
CA ASN A 243 -16.44 21.30 8.28
C ASN A 243 -17.91 20.83 8.23
N ASP A 244 -18.80 21.55 8.89
CA ASP A 244 -20.26 21.29 8.89
C ASP A 244 -20.66 19.86 9.33
N GLY A 245 -19.86 19.28 10.22
CA GLY A 245 -20.04 17.93 10.75
C GLY A 245 -19.69 16.81 9.77
N LEU A 246 -18.97 17.12 8.69
CA LEU A 246 -18.37 16.11 7.81
C LEU A 246 -17.12 15.50 8.45
N SER A 247 -16.74 14.32 7.97
CA SER A 247 -15.57 13.55 8.36
C SER A 247 -15.12 12.63 7.22
N ASP A 248 -14.00 11.91 7.41
CA ASP A 248 -13.57 10.89 6.45
C ASP A 248 -14.59 9.75 6.28
N GLU A 249 -15.41 9.48 7.29
CA GLU A 249 -16.45 8.43 7.22
C GLU A 249 -17.54 8.75 6.21
N ASP A 250 -17.72 10.03 5.87
CA ASP A 250 -18.67 10.48 4.84
C ASP A 250 -18.13 10.25 3.41
N PHE A 251 -16.86 9.84 3.26
CA PHE A 251 -16.20 9.60 1.96
C PHE A 251 -15.47 8.24 1.94
N PRO A 252 -16.19 7.12 2.18
CA PRO A 252 -15.57 5.81 2.31
C PRO A 252 -14.86 5.37 1.02
N TYR A 253 -13.82 4.54 1.18
CA TYR A 253 -13.05 4.01 0.06
C TYR A 253 -13.70 2.74 -0.53
N ASP A 254 -14.94 2.86 -1.00
CA ASP A 254 -15.68 1.78 -1.65
C ASP A 254 -15.88 2.03 -3.16
N ASN A 255 -16.55 1.11 -3.87
CA ASN A 255 -16.78 1.24 -5.31
C ASN A 255 -17.78 2.36 -5.66
N GLU A 256 -18.72 2.67 -4.78
CA GLU A 256 -19.79 3.65 -5.04
C GLU A 256 -19.28 5.09 -4.88
N ASN A 257 -18.26 5.28 -4.05
CA ASN A 257 -17.65 6.56 -3.71
C ASN A 257 -16.32 6.83 -4.44
N ARG A 258 -16.00 6.02 -5.46
CA ARG A 258 -14.81 6.20 -6.30
C ARG A 258 -15.19 6.57 -7.73
N TYR A 259 -14.55 7.61 -8.23
CA TYR A 259 -14.88 8.22 -9.51
C TYR A 259 -13.69 8.25 -10.45
N ASN A 260 -13.99 8.18 -11.74
CA ASN A 260 -13.06 8.49 -12.81
C ASN A 260 -13.42 9.87 -13.34
N MET A 261 -12.45 10.78 -13.45
CA MET A 261 -12.69 12.15 -13.90
C MET A 261 -11.65 12.56 -14.93
N ILE A 262 -12.11 13.11 -16.04
CA ILE A 262 -11.27 13.79 -17.04
C ILE A 262 -11.61 15.26 -17.00
N VAL A 263 -10.59 16.11 -16.97
CA VAL A 263 -10.67 17.55 -17.25
C VAL A 263 -9.70 17.83 -18.36
N GLU A 264 -10.19 18.38 -19.46
CA GLU A 264 -9.38 18.81 -20.60
C GLU A 264 -9.87 20.19 -21.04
N VAL A 265 -8.96 21.08 -21.34
CA VAL A 265 -9.25 22.47 -21.69
C VAL A 265 -8.60 22.85 -23.01
N SER A 266 -9.16 23.87 -23.66
CA SER A 266 -8.54 24.49 -24.83
C SER A 266 -7.31 25.31 -24.43
N ASP A 267 -6.50 25.69 -25.42
CA ASP A 267 -5.25 26.46 -25.24
C ASP A 267 -5.45 27.76 -24.45
N THR A 268 -6.64 28.36 -24.58
CA THR A 268 -7.01 29.61 -23.88
C THR A 268 -7.06 29.44 -22.36
N TYR A 269 -7.41 28.23 -21.89
CA TYR A 269 -7.67 27.95 -20.47
C TYR A 269 -6.64 27.01 -19.83
N GLN A 270 -5.47 26.80 -20.46
CA GLN A 270 -4.41 25.90 -19.95
C GLN A 270 -3.96 26.22 -18.51
N ASN A 271 -4.11 27.46 -18.04
CA ASN A 271 -3.78 27.83 -16.66
C ASN A 271 -4.97 27.71 -15.68
N GLU A 272 -6.16 27.36 -16.17
CA GLU A 272 -7.42 27.34 -15.42
C GLU A 272 -8.03 25.95 -15.28
N TRP A 273 -7.46 24.90 -15.90
CA TRP A 273 -8.04 23.55 -15.86
C TRP A 273 -8.30 23.04 -14.44
N LYS A 274 -7.43 23.36 -13.48
CA LYS A 274 -7.64 23.01 -12.06
C LYS A 274 -8.88 23.69 -11.50
N LYS A 275 -8.98 25.01 -11.69
CA LYS A 275 -10.13 25.81 -11.25
C LYS A 275 -11.42 25.31 -11.90
N ILE A 276 -11.41 25.06 -13.20
CA ILE A 276 -12.54 24.51 -13.97
C ILE A 276 -12.98 23.16 -13.38
N GLY A 277 -12.02 22.28 -13.05
CA GLY A 277 -12.31 21.01 -12.38
C GLY A 277 -12.92 21.19 -10.99
N ILE A 278 -12.38 22.11 -10.19
CA ILE A 278 -12.88 22.42 -8.84
C ILE A 278 -14.31 22.95 -8.90
N ASP A 279 -14.57 23.92 -9.79
CA ASP A 279 -15.90 24.51 -9.98
C ASP A 279 -16.90 23.45 -10.42
N PHE A 280 -16.52 22.56 -11.34
CA PHE A 280 -17.36 21.44 -11.74
C PHE A 280 -17.71 20.51 -10.58
N LEU A 281 -16.75 20.13 -9.73
CA LEU A 281 -17.04 19.30 -8.55
C LEU A 281 -17.97 20.04 -7.58
N ASN A 282 -17.70 21.32 -7.34
CA ASN A 282 -18.49 22.17 -6.46
C ASN A 282 -19.95 22.33 -6.92
N GLU A 283 -20.19 22.32 -8.23
CA GLU A 283 -21.53 22.43 -8.81
C GLU A 283 -22.31 21.11 -8.83
N ASN A 284 -21.63 19.97 -8.80
CA ASN A 284 -22.24 18.65 -9.05
C ASN A 284 -22.28 17.72 -7.84
N PHE A 285 -21.72 18.12 -6.70
CA PHE A 285 -21.81 17.39 -5.44
C PHE A 285 -22.48 18.23 -4.33
N ASP A 286 -22.95 17.55 -3.28
CA ASP A 286 -23.54 18.17 -2.09
C ASP A 286 -22.50 18.73 -1.11
N VAL A 287 -21.22 18.66 -1.49
CA VAL A 287 -20.10 19.24 -0.75
C VAL A 287 -19.24 20.08 -1.67
N ASN A 288 -18.65 21.11 -1.08
CA ASN A 288 -17.73 22.00 -1.73
C ASN A 288 -16.35 21.93 -1.08
N ALA A 289 -15.32 22.33 -1.82
CA ALA A 289 -13.98 22.48 -1.30
C ALA A 289 -13.32 23.79 -1.71
N LYS A 290 -12.42 24.28 -0.87
CA LYS A 290 -11.59 25.48 -1.10
C LYS A 290 -10.27 25.38 -0.34
N MET A 291 -9.29 26.18 -0.74
CA MET A 291 -8.10 26.41 0.09
C MET A 291 -8.40 27.39 1.23
N GLY A 292 -7.76 27.15 2.35
CA GLY A 292 -7.84 27.97 3.55
C GLY A 292 -6.59 27.85 4.41
N VAL A 293 -6.64 28.44 5.60
CA VAL A 293 -5.60 28.33 6.61
C VAL A 293 -6.24 27.95 7.92
N ASP A 294 -5.75 26.88 8.53
CA ASP A 294 -6.16 26.45 9.86
C ASP A 294 -4.95 26.40 10.80
N THR A 295 -5.21 26.48 12.10
CA THR A 295 -4.20 26.43 13.15
C THR A 295 -4.12 25.01 13.71
N LEU A 296 -3.15 24.24 13.20
CA LEU A 296 -3.01 22.80 13.44
C LEU A 296 -1.80 22.46 14.30
N ASN A 297 -1.88 21.32 15.01
CA ASN A 297 -0.68 20.69 15.56
C ASN A 297 0.17 20.21 14.38
N CYS A 298 1.47 20.47 14.42
CA CYS A 298 2.36 20.19 13.30
C CYS A 298 3.76 19.84 13.79
N PHE A 299 4.52 19.25 12.88
CA PHE A 299 5.97 19.19 12.96
C PHE A 299 6.59 20.33 12.15
N VAL A 300 7.85 20.63 12.45
CA VAL A 300 8.67 21.57 11.71
C VAL A 300 9.93 20.85 11.21
N LEU A 301 10.22 21.02 9.93
CA LEU A 301 11.48 20.59 9.33
C LEU A 301 12.46 21.76 9.38
N ARG A 302 13.59 21.58 10.07
CA ARG A 302 14.62 22.61 10.25
C ARG A 302 15.94 22.15 9.67
N ASN A 303 16.70 23.10 9.15
CA ASN A 303 18.12 22.97 8.87
C ASN A 303 18.91 23.50 10.07
N ILE A 304 19.85 22.71 10.59
CA ILE A 304 20.58 23.05 11.82
C ILE A 304 22.05 23.40 11.61
N ASP A 305 22.65 22.98 10.50
CA ASP A 305 24.09 23.10 10.31
C ASP A 305 24.54 23.33 8.84
N ASN A 306 23.59 23.46 7.90
CA ASN A 306 23.86 23.65 6.47
C ASN A 306 24.75 22.55 5.86
N THR A 307 24.67 21.31 6.36
CA THR A 307 25.42 20.19 5.81
C THR A 307 24.95 19.78 4.40
N ILE A 308 23.66 19.99 4.08
CA ILE A 308 23.12 19.59 2.77
C ILE A 308 23.54 20.56 1.65
N GLU A 309 24.04 19.99 0.56
CA GLU A 309 24.45 20.73 -0.63
C GLU A 309 23.35 20.70 -1.71
N GLU A 310 23.23 21.79 -2.47
CA GLU A 310 22.31 21.83 -3.61
C GLU A 310 22.67 20.77 -4.66
N SER A 311 21.62 20.19 -5.25
CA SER A 311 21.73 19.15 -6.27
C SER A 311 22.45 19.66 -7.51
N ILE A 312 23.46 18.91 -7.94
CA ILE A 312 24.13 19.07 -9.23
C ILE A 312 23.54 18.17 -10.33
N SER A 313 22.46 17.46 -10.02
CA SER A 313 21.85 16.52 -10.94
C SER A 313 21.17 17.24 -12.12
N GLU A 314 21.36 16.71 -13.33
CA GLU A 314 20.74 17.26 -14.54
C GLU A 314 19.22 17.03 -14.53
N GLU A 315 18.82 15.79 -14.21
CA GLU A 315 17.43 15.33 -14.22
C GLU A 315 16.80 15.29 -12.83
N THR A 316 15.46 15.38 -12.80
CA THR A 316 14.66 15.20 -11.57
C THR A 316 14.30 13.72 -11.44
N GLU A 317 14.54 13.14 -10.27
CA GLU A 317 14.14 11.77 -9.95
C GLU A 317 13.28 11.77 -8.70
N TYR A 318 12.23 10.95 -8.68
CA TYR A 318 11.36 10.81 -7.51
C TYR A 318 10.87 9.37 -7.41
N MET A 319 11.34 8.67 -6.37
CA MET A 319 10.93 7.32 -6.04
C MET A 319 10.64 7.25 -4.55
N PHE A 320 9.47 6.73 -4.20
CA PHE A 320 9.11 6.50 -2.82
C PHE A 320 8.35 5.18 -2.68
N MET A 321 8.59 4.50 -1.56
CA MET A 321 7.88 3.31 -1.12
C MET A 321 7.86 3.34 0.39
N GLY A 322 6.78 3.81 1.01
CA GLY A 322 6.66 3.96 2.48
C GLY A 322 7.93 4.55 3.11
N SER A 323 8.59 3.81 3.99
CA SER A 323 9.86 4.21 4.63
C SER A 323 11.12 4.29 3.73
N ILE A 324 10.95 4.37 2.41
CA ILE A 324 12.02 4.58 1.43
C ILE A 324 11.68 5.82 0.60
N LEU A 325 12.59 6.79 0.56
CA LEU A 325 12.51 7.97 -0.30
C LEU A 325 13.84 8.19 -1.00
N LYS A 326 13.84 8.17 -2.34
CA LYS A 326 15.00 8.47 -3.17
C LYS A 326 14.62 9.54 -4.17
N THR A 327 15.24 10.71 -4.07
CA THR A 327 14.88 11.86 -4.88
C THR A 327 16.11 12.62 -5.33
N LYS A 328 16.03 13.17 -6.54
CA LYS A 328 16.96 14.19 -7.03
C LYS A 328 16.21 15.47 -7.30
N LYS A 329 16.81 16.59 -6.92
CA LYS A 329 16.24 17.95 -7.08
C LYS A 329 14.90 18.14 -6.35
N ILE A 330 14.74 17.57 -5.16
CA ILE A 330 13.55 17.82 -4.31
C ILE A 330 13.68 19.15 -3.57
N LYS A 331 12.57 19.91 -3.46
CA LYS A 331 12.48 21.07 -2.58
C LYS A 331 12.18 20.65 -1.14
N MET A 332 12.62 21.43 -0.16
CA MET A 332 12.33 21.15 1.26
C MET A 332 10.83 21.13 1.58
N SER A 333 10.03 21.95 0.89
CA SER A 333 8.57 21.92 0.99
C SER A 333 7.98 20.57 0.56
N GLN A 334 8.52 19.97 -0.50
CA GLN A 334 8.07 18.66 -0.99
C GLN A 334 8.53 17.53 -0.06
N LEU A 335 9.73 17.64 0.51
CA LEU A 335 10.19 16.71 1.56
C LEU A 335 9.27 16.81 2.78
N ALA A 336 8.96 18.01 3.24
CA ALA A 336 8.07 18.25 4.37
C ALA A 336 6.70 17.59 4.13
N GLU A 337 6.06 17.85 2.99
CA GLU A 337 4.79 17.21 2.61
C GLU A 337 4.88 15.68 2.59
N TYR A 338 5.98 15.12 2.09
CA TYR A 338 6.18 13.67 2.08
C TYR A 338 6.29 13.08 3.50
N LEU A 339 6.98 13.77 4.41
CA LEU A 339 7.14 13.33 5.81
C LEU A 339 5.82 13.31 6.58
N GLU A 340 4.79 14.01 6.12
CA GLU A 340 3.45 14.02 6.74
C GLU A 340 2.81 12.63 6.78
N ASN A 341 3.15 11.77 5.81
CA ASN A 341 2.67 10.38 5.76
C ASN A 341 3.09 9.55 6.99
N PHE A 342 4.08 10.02 7.77
CA PHE A 342 4.66 9.29 8.90
C PHE A 342 4.47 9.98 10.24
N THR A 343 4.31 11.30 10.25
CA THR A 343 4.04 12.08 11.47
C THR A 343 2.57 12.06 11.86
N SER A 344 1.67 11.71 10.94
CA SER A 344 0.22 11.83 11.09
C SER A 344 -0.27 13.26 11.39
N LEU A 345 0.58 14.26 11.12
CA LEU A 345 0.35 15.69 11.34
C LEU A 345 1.07 16.48 10.24
N PRO A 346 0.58 17.67 9.86
CA PRO A 346 1.30 18.52 8.91
C PRO A 346 2.74 18.79 9.31
N VAL A 347 3.61 18.93 8.32
CA VAL A 347 5.03 19.27 8.49
C VAL A 347 5.28 20.57 7.76
N LEU A 348 5.74 21.59 8.48
CA LEU A 348 6.08 22.88 7.91
C LEU A 348 7.57 22.95 7.60
N ASP A 349 7.89 23.33 6.37
CA ASP A 349 9.24 23.68 5.96
C ASP A 349 9.62 25.05 6.54
N VAL A 350 10.58 25.04 7.46
CA VAL A 350 11.20 26.25 8.04
C VAL A 350 12.73 26.15 7.94
N THR A 351 13.21 25.48 6.89
CA THR A 351 14.64 25.23 6.67
C THR A 351 15.40 26.44 6.14
N GLU A 352 14.69 27.42 5.56
CA GLU A 352 15.24 28.57 4.82
C GLU A 352 16.07 28.17 3.58
N LEU A 353 15.99 26.90 3.16
CA LEU A 353 16.68 26.34 2.01
C LEU A 353 15.81 26.49 0.75
N ASN A 354 16.24 27.35 -0.18
CA ASN A 354 15.48 27.67 -1.40
C ASN A 354 15.89 26.84 -2.62
N GLY A 355 16.98 26.07 -2.51
CA GLY A 355 17.49 25.22 -3.57
C GLY A 355 16.69 23.94 -3.78
N ALA A 356 17.27 23.05 -4.56
CA ALA A 356 16.78 21.69 -4.75
C ALA A 356 17.88 20.71 -4.35
N TYR A 357 17.52 19.57 -3.78
CA TYR A 357 18.46 18.72 -3.06
C TYR A 357 18.33 17.25 -3.48
N ASP A 358 19.42 16.50 -3.36
CA ASP A 358 19.41 15.05 -3.56
C ASP A 358 19.31 14.37 -2.19
N ILE A 359 18.30 13.52 -2.02
CA ILE A 359 17.94 12.92 -0.73
C ILE A 359 17.66 11.43 -0.92
N ASP A 360 18.31 10.61 -0.11
CA ASP A 360 18.14 9.16 -0.04
C ASP A 360 17.90 8.79 1.44
N LEU A 361 16.63 8.64 1.81
CA LEU A 361 16.20 8.25 3.15
C LEU A 361 15.71 6.82 3.15
N GLU A 362 16.23 6.03 4.09
CA GLU A 362 15.76 4.69 4.35
C GLU A 362 15.64 4.45 5.86
N TRP A 363 14.42 4.38 6.38
CA TRP A 363 14.18 4.23 7.82
C TRP A 363 13.22 3.07 8.14
N GLN A 364 12.91 2.90 9.43
CA GLN A 364 11.99 1.87 9.92
C GLN A 364 10.76 2.56 10.53
N GLU A 365 9.56 2.32 9.98
CA GLU A 365 8.32 2.97 10.43
C GLU A 365 8.00 2.69 11.91
N VAL A 366 8.46 1.55 12.41
CA VAL A 366 8.29 1.12 13.82
C VAL A 366 9.16 1.91 14.81
N ASP A 367 10.19 2.63 14.34
CA ASP A 367 11.06 3.44 15.19
C ASP A 367 11.36 4.80 14.54
N ALA A 368 10.61 5.83 14.94
CA ALA A 368 10.78 7.20 14.46
C ALA A 368 12.20 7.77 14.65
N LYS A 369 13.00 7.22 15.57
CA LYS A 369 14.40 7.65 15.75
C LYS A 369 15.25 7.34 14.51
N THR A 370 14.90 6.30 13.77
CA THR A 370 15.61 5.94 12.54
C THR A 370 15.45 7.04 11.49
N LEU A 371 14.23 7.56 11.29
CA LEU A 371 13.99 8.72 10.42
C LEU A 371 14.78 9.95 10.87
N HIS A 372 14.77 10.25 12.17
CA HIS A 372 15.56 11.37 12.71
C HIS A 372 17.06 11.19 12.46
N SER A 373 17.57 9.96 12.53
CA SER A 373 18.97 9.65 12.22
C SER A 373 19.27 9.82 10.72
N GLU A 374 18.34 9.45 9.84
CA GLU A 374 18.50 9.63 8.39
C GLU A 374 18.51 11.12 8.03
N LEU A 375 17.56 11.91 8.54
CA LEU A 375 17.49 13.36 8.30
C LEU A 375 18.75 14.09 8.78
N LYS A 376 19.31 13.68 9.92
CA LYS A 376 20.54 14.27 10.48
C LYS A 376 21.75 14.12 9.56
N LYS A 377 21.80 13.11 8.68
CA LYS A 377 22.88 12.98 7.68
C LYS A 377 22.93 14.17 6.72
N TYR A 378 21.80 14.87 6.58
CA TYR A 378 21.63 16.04 5.74
C TYR A 378 21.59 17.34 6.55
N GLY A 379 21.92 17.32 7.84
CA GLY A 379 21.79 18.53 8.67
C GLY A 379 20.34 18.95 8.92
N LEU A 380 19.39 18.03 8.72
CA LEU A 380 17.97 18.28 8.90
C LEU A 380 17.47 17.63 10.20
N ILE A 381 16.54 18.31 10.87
CA ILE A 381 15.80 17.76 12.00
C ILE A 381 14.30 17.94 11.80
N LEU A 382 13.54 16.98 12.31
CA LEU A 382 12.08 17.00 12.35
C LEU A 382 11.63 17.04 13.81
N GLU A 383 10.92 18.09 14.19
CA GLU A 383 10.52 18.31 15.58
C GLU A 383 9.04 18.65 15.67
N LYS A 384 8.38 18.15 16.72
CA LYS A 384 6.99 18.55 16.99
C LYS A 384 6.98 19.99 17.50
N SER A 385 6.12 20.83 16.93
CA SER A 385 5.96 22.20 17.40
C SER A 385 5.28 22.23 18.78
N ASP A 386 5.78 23.07 19.69
CA ASP A 386 5.19 23.28 21.04
C ASP A 386 3.83 23.97 21.00
N LYS A 387 3.52 24.63 19.88
CA LYS A 387 2.26 25.33 19.65
C LYS A 387 1.67 24.94 18.30
N LYS A 388 0.36 25.11 18.17
CA LYS A 388 -0.29 25.04 16.86
C LYS A 388 0.20 26.16 15.96
N LEU A 389 0.40 25.88 14.67
CA LEU A 389 0.88 26.84 13.68
C LEU A 389 -0.13 26.98 12.55
N PRO A 390 -0.15 28.12 11.84
CA PRO A 390 -0.95 28.27 10.63
C PRO A 390 -0.44 27.32 9.54
N VAL A 391 -1.34 26.52 8.98
CA VAL A 391 -1.08 25.56 7.92
C VAL A 391 -2.07 25.81 6.79
N GLU A 392 -1.59 25.83 5.55
CA GLU A 392 -2.47 25.82 4.38
C GLU A 392 -3.20 24.47 4.29
N VAL A 393 -4.52 24.53 4.21
CA VAL A 393 -5.38 23.35 4.23
C VAL A 393 -6.39 23.40 3.10
N MET A 394 -6.83 22.23 2.67
CA MET A 394 -8.03 22.07 1.88
C MET A 394 -9.21 21.87 2.83
N GLU A 395 -10.17 22.79 2.79
CA GLU A 395 -11.41 22.69 3.55
C GLU A 395 -12.48 22.02 2.71
N ILE A 396 -13.16 20.99 3.24
CA ILE A 396 -14.35 20.38 2.65
C ILE A 396 -15.55 20.71 3.55
N TYR A 397 -16.64 21.22 2.97
CA TYR A 397 -17.81 21.71 3.70
C TYR A 397 -19.11 21.39 2.94
N LYS A 398 -20.25 21.39 3.65
CA LYS A 398 -21.54 21.09 3.02
C LYS A 398 -21.94 22.24 2.11
N ARG A 399 -22.43 21.93 0.90
CA ARG A 399 -22.99 22.92 0.01
C ARG A 399 -24.24 23.51 0.66
N LYS A 400 -24.27 24.83 0.83
CA LYS A 400 -25.46 25.51 1.32
C LYS A 400 -26.47 25.61 0.17
N SER A 401 -27.70 25.15 0.43
CA SER A 401 -28.83 25.18 -0.50
C SER A 401 -29.22 26.59 -0.91
#